data_AF-A0A4R6DL44-F1
#
_entry.id   AF-A0A4R6DL44-F1
#
_cell.length_a   1.000
_cell.length_b   1.000
_cell.length_c   1.000
_cell.angle_alpha   90.00
_cell.angle_beta   90.00
_cell.angle_gamma   90.00
#
_symmetry.space_group_name_H-M   'P 1'
#
loop_
_entity.id
_entity.type
_entity.pdbx_description
1 polymer ?
#
loop_
_entity_poly.entity_id
_entity_poly.type
_entity_poly.pdbx_seq_one_letter_code
_entity_poly.pdbx_strand_id
1 'polypeptide(L)'
;MQTEQLEQADRELAALHAGRREAVREIVVDAVHRGELTPSSRAFIVRATGSTFLADVLTEAIAERAGAPRSVEGTAGSDDRLVGSDERVE
;
A
#
# COMPACT_ATOMS: atom_id res chain seq x y z
N MET A 1 11.06 -16.53 -2.41
CA MET A 1 10.03 -16.86 -1.39
C MET A 1 8.96 -15.78 -1.26
N GLN A 2 9.27 -14.48 -1.10
CA GLN A 2 8.22 -13.44 -1.01
C GLN A 2 7.36 -13.31 -2.28
N THR A 3 7.95 -13.40 -3.48
CA THR A 3 7.21 -13.29 -4.76
C THR A 3 6.19 -14.41 -4.97
N GLU A 4 6.51 -15.64 -4.61
CA GLU A 4 5.61 -16.79 -4.77
C GLU A 4 4.34 -16.69 -3.89
N GLN A 5 4.48 -16.10 -2.69
CA GLN A 5 3.34 -15.87 -1.79
C GLN A 5 2.41 -14.79 -2.33
N LEU A 6 2.97 -13.72 -2.91
CA LEU A 6 2.20 -12.65 -3.53
C LEU A 6 1.44 -13.14 -4.77
N GLU A 7 2.05 -13.98 -5.60
CA GLU A 7 1.39 -14.61 -6.75
C GLU A 7 0.25 -15.55 -6.34
N GLN A 8 0.43 -16.30 -5.24
CA GLN A 8 -0.63 -17.13 -4.69
C GLN A 8 -1.78 -16.28 -4.13
N ALA A 9 -1.48 -15.18 -3.43
CA ALA A 9 -2.47 -14.26 -2.91
C ALA A 9 -3.30 -13.60 -4.04
N ASP A 10 -2.65 -13.23 -5.14
CA ASP A 10 -3.34 -12.68 -6.32
C ASP A 10 -4.28 -13.71 -6.97
N ARG A 11 -3.85 -14.98 -7.06
CA ARG A 11 -4.71 -16.06 -7.54
C ARG A 11 -5.94 -16.29 -6.65
N GLU A 12 -5.79 -16.24 -5.33
CA GLU A 12 -6.93 -16.35 -4.40
C GLU A 12 -7.91 -15.19 -4.57
N LEU A 13 -7.38 -13.97 -4.73
CA LEU A 13 -8.20 -12.78 -4.99
C LEU A 13 -8.94 -12.87 -6.33
N ALA A 14 -8.26 -13.37 -7.37
CA ALA A 14 -8.81 -13.57 -8.70
C ALA A 14 -9.89 -14.68 -8.75
N ALA A 15 -9.85 -15.64 -7.82
CA ALA A 15 -10.86 -16.69 -7.70
C ALA A 15 -12.18 -16.19 -7.06
N LEU A 16 -12.17 -15.05 -6.36
CA LEU A 16 -13.37 -14.48 -5.75
C LEU A 16 -14.35 -13.94 -6.80
N HIS A 17 -15.65 -14.02 -6.49
CA HIS A 17 -16.70 -13.31 -7.24
C HIS A 17 -16.46 -11.80 -7.22
N ALA A 18 -16.82 -11.11 -8.31
CA ALA A 18 -16.53 -9.69 -8.53
C ALA A 18 -16.89 -8.78 -7.33
N GLY A 19 -18.08 -8.94 -6.74
CA GLY A 19 -18.48 -8.11 -5.59
C GLY A 19 -17.65 -8.34 -4.33
N ARG A 20 -17.19 -9.58 -4.09
CA ARG A 20 -16.28 -9.87 -2.96
C ARG A 20 -14.87 -9.37 -3.22
N ARG A 21 -14.42 -9.48 -4.48
CA ARG A 21 -13.11 -8.99 -4.91
C ARG A 21 -13.00 -7.48 -4.72
N GLU A 22 -14.04 -6.74 -5.08
CA GLU A 22 -14.07 -5.28 -4.88
C GLU A 22 -14.04 -4.91 -3.41
N ALA A 23 -14.85 -5.57 -2.57
CA ALA A 23 -14.82 -5.34 -1.13
C ALA A 23 -13.43 -5.62 -0.51
N VAL A 24 -12.75 -6.69 -0.94
CA VAL A 24 -11.37 -6.97 -0.49
C VAL A 24 -10.40 -5.89 -0.99
N ARG A 25 -10.54 -5.38 -2.22
CA ARG A 25 -9.74 -4.27 -2.74
C ARG A 25 -9.90 -3.01 -1.89
N GLU A 26 -11.14 -2.62 -1.59
CA GLU A 26 -11.42 -1.45 -0.76
C GLU A 26 -10.80 -1.59 0.64
N ILE A 27 -10.92 -2.78 1.24
CA ILE A 27 -10.29 -3.10 2.53
C ILE A 27 -8.76 -2.93 2.46
N VAL A 28 -8.11 -3.44 1.42
CA VAL A 28 -6.66 -3.34 1.26
C VAL A 28 -6.24 -1.87 1.13
N VAL A 29 -6.96 -1.08 0.33
CA VAL A 29 -6.70 0.34 0.16
C VAL A 29 -6.84 1.09 1.48
N ASP A 30 -7.93 0.88 2.23
CA ASP A 30 -8.13 1.49 3.54
C ASP A 30 -7.03 1.06 4.54
N ALA A 31 -6.67 -0.22 4.57
CA ALA A 31 -5.64 -0.76 5.45
C ALA A 31 -4.25 -0.19 5.16
N VAL A 32 -3.90 0.01 3.88
CA VAL A 32 -2.65 0.66 3.46
C VAL A 32 -2.63 2.14 3.87
N HIS A 33 -3.75 2.85 3.74
CA HIS A 33 -3.84 4.24 4.19
C HIS A 33 -3.71 4.38 5.71
N ARG A 34 -4.34 3.48 6.48
CA ARG A 34 -4.26 3.46 7.94
C ARG A 34 -2.93 2.92 8.46
N GLY A 35 -2.26 2.09 7.67
CA GLY A 35 -1.05 1.37 8.10
C GLY A 35 -1.35 0.14 8.97
N GLU A 36 -2.60 -0.33 9.01
CA GLU A 36 -3.00 -1.52 9.76
C GLU A 36 -4.17 -2.25 9.10
N LEU A 37 -4.23 -3.57 9.28
CA LEU A 37 -5.40 -4.37 8.92
C LEU A 37 -6.27 -4.62 10.15
N THR A 38 -7.47 -4.03 10.18
CA THR A 38 -8.37 -4.17 11.33
C THR A 38 -8.85 -5.62 11.54
N PRO A 39 -9.21 -6.03 12.77
CA PRO A 39 -9.73 -7.37 13.04
C PRO A 39 -10.99 -7.72 12.23
N SER A 40 -11.87 -6.74 12.01
CA SER A 40 -13.08 -6.91 11.20
C SER A 40 -12.76 -7.13 9.73
N SER A 41 -11.84 -6.35 9.17
CA SER A 41 -11.34 -6.51 7.80
C SER A 41 -10.70 -7.89 7.60
N ARG A 42 -9.88 -8.32 8.57
CA ARG A 42 -9.25 -9.64 8.58
C ARG A 42 -10.31 -10.76 8.58
N ALA A 43 -11.31 -10.68 9.46
CA ALA A 43 -12.40 -11.67 9.52
C ALA A 43 -13.21 -11.73 8.22
N PHE A 44 -13.44 -10.58 7.57
CA PHE A 44 -14.11 -10.53 6.28
C PHE A 44 -13.31 -11.27 5.20
N ILE A 45 -12.00 -11.01 5.09
CA ILE A 45 -11.13 -11.67 4.11
C ILE A 45 -11.14 -13.19 4.33
N VAL A 46 -10.94 -13.65 5.57
CA VAL A 46 -10.97 -15.09 5.91
C VAL A 46 -12.30 -15.74 5.50
N ARG A 47 -13.42 -15.06 5.75
CA ARG A 47 -14.74 -15.56 5.35
C ARG A 47 -14.94 -15.55 3.84
N ALA A 48 -14.37 -14.57 3.14
CA ALA A 48 -14.51 -14.43 1.69
C ALA A 48 -13.70 -15.49 0.93
N THR A 49 -12.49 -15.79 1.40
CA THR A 49 -11.56 -16.75 0.78
C THR A 49 -11.66 -18.16 1.35
N GLY A 50 -12.18 -18.31 2.58
CA GLY A 50 -12.15 -19.58 3.32
C GLY A 50 -10.78 -19.93 3.90
N SER A 51 -9.82 -19.00 3.90
CA SER A 51 -8.43 -19.21 4.31
C SER A 51 -7.86 -17.99 5.04
N THR A 52 -6.94 -18.20 5.98
CA THR A 52 -6.20 -17.09 6.63
C THR A 52 -5.06 -16.56 5.79
N PHE A 53 -4.61 -17.32 4.78
CA PHE A 53 -3.42 -17.03 3.99
C PHE A 53 -3.38 -15.61 3.43
N LEU A 54 -4.41 -15.19 2.68
CA LEU A 54 -4.48 -13.84 2.12
C LEU A 54 -4.44 -12.76 3.21
N ALA A 55 -5.08 -13.00 4.35
CA ALA A 55 -5.11 -12.03 5.44
C ALA A 55 -3.76 -11.92 6.17
N ASP A 56 -3.02 -13.02 6.26
CA ASP A 56 -1.67 -13.07 6.83
C ASP A 56 -0.67 -12.33 5.93
N VAL A 57 -0.66 -12.63 4.63
CA VAL A 57 0.19 -11.94 3.64
C VAL A 57 -0.06 -10.43 3.64
N LEU A 58 -1.33 -10.00 3.68
CA LEU A 58 -1.67 -8.58 3.76
C LEU A 58 -1.21 -7.93 5.06
N THR A 59 -1.32 -8.64 6.18
CA THR A 59 -0.86 -8.13 7.49
C THR A 59 0.64 -7.88 7.47
N GLU A 60 1.41 -8.85 6.98
CA GLU A 60 2.87 -8.73 6.85
C GLU A 60 3.27 -7.61 5.88
N ALA A 61 2.64 -7.52 4.71
CA ALA A 61 2.93 -6.49 3.72
C ALA A 61 2.65 -5.06 4.24
N ILE A 62 1.56 -4.88 4.99
CA ILE A 62 1.24 -3.59 5.62
C ILE A 62 2.27 -3.24 6.69
N ALA A 63 2.66 -4.20 7.53
CA ALA A 63 3.67 -3.99 8.56
C ALA A 63 5.04 -3.65 7.97
N GLU A 64 5.44 -4.33 6.90
CA GLU A 64 6.67 -4.05 6.15
C GLU A 64 6.68 -2.61 5.59
N ARG A 65 5.56 -2.17 5.00
CA ARG A 65 5.40 -0.80 4.52
C ARG A 65 5.46 0.25 5.65
N ALA A 66 4.87 -0.05 6.80
CA ALA A 66 4.90 0.86 7.95
C ALA A 66 6.32 1.01 8.54
N GLY A 67 7.14 -0.04 8.47
CA GLY A 67 8.55 -0.04 8.88
C GLY A 67 9.52 0.52 7.83
N ALA A 68 9.11 0.58 6.56
CA ALA A 68 9.94 1.13 5.49
C ALA A 68 10.06 2.67 5.63
N PRO A 69 11.28 3.24 5.60
CA PRO A 69 11.45 4.68 5.58
C PRO A 69 10.75 5.22 4.33
N ARG A 70 9.84 6.17 4.53
CA ARG A 70 9.18 6.90 3.46
C ARG A 70 10.27 7.68 2.74
N SER A 71 10.80 7.12 1.66
CA SER A 71 11.54 7.91 0.68
C SER A 71 10.49 8.84 0.10
N VAL A 72 10.36 10.01 0.70
CA VAL A 72 9.71 11.16 0.11
C VAL A 72 10.48 11.43 -1.17
N GLU A 73 10.01 10.84 -2.27
CA GLU A 73 10.31 11.29 -3.60
C GLU A 73 9.64 12.67 -3.71
N GLY A 74 10.35 13.66 -3.15
CA GLY A 74 10.04 15.05 -3.34
C GLY A 74 9.97 15.26 -4.82
N THR A 75 8.76 15.55 -5.30
CA THR A 75 8.52 16.02 -6.65
C THR A 75 9.46 17.21 -6.84
N ALA A 76 10.57 16.95 -7.53
CA ALA A 76 11.45 17.98 -8.04
C ALA A 76 10.64 18.73 -9.10
N GLY A 77 9.88 19.72 -8.64
CA GLY A 77 9.44 20.82 -9.48
C GLY A 77 10.70 21.57 -9.89
N SER A 78 11.14 21.32 -11.12
CA SER A 78 12.07 22.15 -11.88
C SER A 78 11.63 23.62 -11.92
N ASP A 79 12.62 24.47 -12.23
CA ASP A 79 12.52 25.88 -12.68
C ASP A 79 12.21 26.90 -11.57
N ASP A 80 13.00 27.95 -11.33
CA ASP A 80 13.80 28.76 -12.23
C ASP A 80 14.97 29.42 -11.45
N ARG A 81 16.19 29.35 -11.99
CA ARG A 81 17.35 30.13 -11.52
C ARG A 81 17.62 31.23 -12.54
N LEU A 82 17.31 32.49 -12.21
CA LEU A 82 17.90 33.69 -12.84
C LEU A 82 18.02 34.76 -11.73
N VAL A 83 19.17 34.86 -11.05
CA VAL A 83 20.24 35.84 -11.32
C VAL A 83 19.78 37.29 -11.28
N GLY A 84 20.16 37.98 -10.21
CA GLY A 84 20.15 39.42 -10.08
C GLY A 84 21.13 39.83 -8.98
N SER A 85 22.39 39.99 -9.36
CA SER A 85 23.44 40.58 -8.53
C SER A 85 23.08 42.04 -8.24
N ASP A 86 22.85 42.39 -6.98
CA ASP A 86 22.73 43.81 -6.58
C ASP A 86 23.99 44.22 -5.80
N GLU A 87 24.67 45.17 -6.42
CA GLU A 87 25.98 45.73 -6.11
C GLU A 87 25.90 46.59 -4.84
N ARG A 88 26.82 46.36 -3.89
CA ARG A 88 26.97 47.21 -2.70
C ARG A 88 27.42 48.62 -3.13
N VAL A 89 26.69 49.63 -2.67
CA VAL A 89 27.14 51.03 -2.67
C VAL A 89 27.02 51.58 -1.25
N GLU A 90 28.15 51.77 -0.57
CA GLU A 90 28.35 52.79 0.47
C GLU A 90 29.75 53.39 0.30
#